data_AF-A0A344UXS2-F1
#
_entry.id   AF-A0A344UXS2-F1
#
_cell.length_a   1.000
_cell.length_b   1.000
_cell.length_c   1.000
_cell.angle_alpha   90.00
_cell.angle_beta   90.00
_cell.angle_gamma   90.00
#
_symmetry.space_group_name_H-M   'P 1'
#
loop_
_entity.id
_entity.type
_entity.pdbx_description
1 polymer ?
#
loop_
_entity_poly.entity_id
_entity_poly.type
_entity_poly.pdbx_seq_one_letter_code
_entity_poly.pdbx_strand_id
1 'polypeptide(L)'
;MTTRIAISDPLPGHRTAEPVRFTVDGALPHPLHIAHTASGDPVLCQRLNHQSDQRSTTFVAVLDLDGEQTLELGGPLDSGSPEAEGIRTLTPTEEDGFVRLDTGYFDLELCTGTAMGTGASKWGLRHFSAHYEGIDLLPSGNNAIGGFYGPFFTPENGLINPPEHSVVSIEAVEAGPVLHHYRLHGTIPDGLIDDLKGKSYAIDWIFTLGTPYFERRYVVDDFQTVINGRSITNKITVGDEFEGGPGELVFDRFASESGTWYRAGDPYAMKLADEVEEVIGTASGQQDRSQKFEEFRRQLGSGMESAHWDLYWRLFSAWERALPEDEITTRLAQVRRSAHVLADAPDRPWVLDTRPVDVSSVPDETIFTGPVQKSVEFSTTKDRAMIWWTGRPSGAFQIVQRKQSGWVNWGSNGENECPELPVGVPIKTAYGPFTQTWEGIADQLATPVTVTVGQ
;
A
#
# COMPACT_ATOMS: atom_id res chain seq x y z
N MET A 1 -25.09 -29.09 -21.62
CA MET A 1 -24.66 -29.45 -20.26
C MET A 1 -24.56 -28.14 -19.52
N THR A 2 -25.23 -28.02 -18.38
CA THR A 2 -25.31 -26.78 -17.62
C THR A 2 -24.40 -26.90 -16.43
N THR A 3 -23.31 -26.13 -16.43
CA THR A 3 -22.30 -26.17 -15.37
C THR A 3 -22.83 -25.42 -14.15
N ARG A 4 -22.88 -26.10 -13.01
CA ARG A 4 -23.36 -25.53 -11.75
C ARG A 4 -22.18 -25.20 -10.85
N ILE A 5 -22.17 -23.99 -10.29
CA ILE A 5 -21.15 -23.51 -9.38
C ILE A 5 -21.80 -23.29 -8.01
N ALA A 6 -21.43 -24.08 -7.02
CA ALA A 6 -21.85 -23.92 -5.64
C ALA A 6 -20.82 -23.06 -4.89
N ILE A 7 -21.29 -22.04 -4.19
CA ILE A 7 -20.47 -21.05 -3.48
C ILE A 7 -20.97 -21.01 -2.04
N SER A 8 -20.06 -21.11 -1.08
CA SER A 8 -20.39 -20.98 0.33
C SER A 8 -19.39 -20.08 1.07
N ASP A 9 -19.92 -19.17 1.87
CA ASP A 9 -19.14 -18.39 2.82
C ASP A 9 -18.97 -19.18 4.12
N PRO A 10 -17.73 -19.49 4.54
CA PRO A 10 -17.50 -20.12 5.84
C PRO A 10 -17.73 -19.19 7.03
N LEU A 11 -17.85 -17.87 6.81
CA LEU A 11 -18.11 -16.89 7.85
C LEU A 11 -19.61 -16.57 7.97
N PRO A 12 -20.11 -16.23 9.17
CA PRO A 12 -21.45 -15.70 9.33
C PRO A 12 -21.53 -14.26 8.80
N GLY A 13 -22.71 -13.88 8.31
CA GLY A 13 -23.00 -12.52 7.87
C GLY A 13 -23.04 -12.39 6.34
N HIS A 14 -22.99 -11.15 5.89
CA HIS A 14 -23.14 -10.78 4.48
C HIS A 14 -21.83 -10.27 3.90
N ARG A 15 -21.49 -10.70 2.68
CA ARG A 15 -20.45 -10.06 1.86
C ARG A 15 -21.09 -9.30 0.73
N THR A 16 -20.70 -8.05 0.57
CA THR A 16 -21.15 -7.21 -0.54
C THR A 16 -20.12 -7.27 -1.66
N ALA A 17 -20.60 -7.50 -2.89
CA ALA A 17 -19.77 -7.50 -4.09
C ALA A 17 -18.47 -8.32 -3.94
N GLU A 18 -18.59 -9.55 -3.44
CA GLU A 18 -17.47 -10.48 -3.27
C GLU A 18 -17.04 -11.06 -4.63
N PRO A 19 -15.77 -10.89 -5.05
CA PRO A 19 -15.24 -11.52 -6.24
C PRO A 19 -15.09 -13.04 -6.04
N VAL A 20 -15.75 -13.81 -6.90
CA VAL A 20 -15.71 -15.27 -6.92
C VAL A 20 -15.04 -15.75 -8.20
N ARG A 21 -13.93 -16.49 -8.05
CA ARG A 21 -13.23 -17.16 -9.16
C ARG A 21 -13.63 -18.62 -9.23
N PHE A 22 -13.91 -19.13 -10.42
CA PHE A 22 -14.22 -20.54 -10.64
C PHE A 22 -13.69 -21.02 -11.99
N THR A 23 -13.30 -22.30 -12.06
CA THR A 23 -12.73 -22.91 -13.25
C THR A 23 -13.63 -24.04 -13.74
N VAL A 24 -14.00 -24.00 -15.02
CA VAL A 24 -14.85 -25.01 -15.67
C VAL A 24 -14.05 -25.80 -16.71
N ASP A 25 -14.51 -27.01 -17.01
CA ASP A 25 -13.92 -27.85 -18.05
C ASP A 25 -14.18 -27.28 -19.45
N GLY A 26 -13.17 -27.38 -20.31
CA GLY A 26 -13.21 -26.97 -21.71
C GLY A 26 -12.71 -25.54 -21.94
N ALA A 27 -12.33 -25.29 -23.18
CA ALA A 27 -11.94 -23.97 -23.66
C ALA A 27 -13.18 -23.20 -24.13
N LEU A 28 -13.64 -22.26 -23.30
CA LEU A 28 -14.68 -21.29 -23.65
C LEU A 28 -13.96 -20.00 -24.08
N PRO A 29 -13.93 -19.66 -25.38
CA PRO A 29 -13.07 -18.59 -25.88
C PRO A 29 -13.67 -17.19 -25.74
N HIS A 30 -14.96 -17.08 -25.43
CA HIS A 30 -15.63 -15.77 -25.34
C HIS A 30 -15.18 -15.04 -24.07
N PRO A 31 -14.92 -13.72 -24.15
CA PRO A 31 -14.41 -12.95 -23.03
C PRO A 31 -15.43 -12.81 -21.91
N LEU A 32 -16.73 -12.82 -22.24
CA LEU A 32 -17.82 -12.64 -21.31
C LEU A 32 -18.84 -13.76 -21.47
N HIS A 33 -19.39 -14.18 -20.33
CA HIS A 33 -20.51 -15.09 -20.21
C HIS A 33 -21.51 -14.52 -19.23
N ILE A 34 -22.75 -14.96 -19.32
CA ILE A 34 -23.74 -14.72 -18.28
C ILE A 34 -23.97 -16.01 -17.49
N ALA A 35 -23.98 -15.91 -16.17
CA ALA A 35 -24.49 -16.96 -15.30
C ALA A 35 -25.82 -16.50 -14.68
N HIS A 36 -26.57 -17.44 -14.10
CA HIS A 36 -27.80 -17.13 -13.38
C HIS A 36 -27.73 -17.63 -11.94
N THR A 37 -28.19 -16.81 -11.00
CA THR A 37 -28.38 -17.25 -9.61
C THR A 37 -29.51 -18.28 -9.52
N ALA A 38 -29.69 -18.90 -8.34
CA ALA A 38 -30.83 -19.78 -8.10
C ALA A 38 -32.20 -19.09 -8.26
N SER A 39 -32.27 -17.76 -8.08
CA SER A 39 -33.46 -16.94 -8.33
C SER A 39 -33.64 -16.55 -9.80
N GLY A 40 -32.66 -16.85 -10.66
CA GLY A 40 -32.66 -16.52 -12.09
C GLY A 40 -32.02 -15.17 -12.43
N ASP A 41 -31.48 -14.46 -11.44
CA ASP A 41 -30.86 -13.15 -11.64
C ASP A 41 -29.56 -13.30 -12.46
N PRO A 42 -29.35 -12.45 -13.48
CA PRO A 42 -28.17 -12.53 -14.33
C PRO A 42 -26.91 -12.06 -13.57
N VAL A 43 -25.80 -12.76 -13.78
CA VAL A 43 -24.49 -12.46 -13.20
C VAL A 43 -23.44 -12.45 -14.31
N LEU A 44 -22.79 -11.30 -14.50
CA LEU A 44 -21.72 -11.15 -15.47
C LEU A 44 -20.49 -11.95 -15.04
N CYS A 45 -19.99 -12.79 -15.96
CA CYS A 45 -18.79 -13.59 -15.78
C CYS A 45 -17.73 -13.14 -16.79
N GLN A 46 -16.60 -12.64 -16.28
CA GLN A 46 -15.44 -12.31 -17.11
C GLN A 46 -14.47 -13.49 -17.15
N ARG A 47 -14.09 -13.92 -18.34
CA ARG A 47 -13.03 -14.90 -18.54
C ARG A 47 -11.68 -14.29 -18.19
N LEU A 48 -10.87 -15.01 -17.42
CA LEU A 48 -9.49 -14.63 -17.09
C LEU A 48 -8.51 -15.31 -18.06
N ASN A 49 -7.86 -14.52 -18.91
CA ASN A 49 -6.97 -15.03 -19.96
C ASN A 49 -5.77 -15.79 -19.37
N HIS A 50 -5.12 -15.21 -18.37
CA HIS A 50 -3.91 -15.76 -17.75
C HIS A 50 -4.14 -17.01 -16.91
N GLN A 51 -5.40 -17.30 -16.57
CA GLN A 51 -5.79 -18.46 -15.75
C GLN A 51 -6.62 -19.48 -16.55
N SER A 52 -6.72 -19.32 -17.87
CA SER A 52 -7.45 -20.21 -18.76
C SER A 52 -6.49 -20.86 -19.76
N ASP A 53 -6.76 -22.09 -20.15
CA ASP A 53 -5.96 -22.82 -21.13
C ASP A 53 -6.85 -23.60 -22.12
N GLN A 54 -6.27 -24.56 -22.84
CA GLN A 54 -7.00 -25.37 -23.83
C GLN A 54 -7.93 -26.41 -23.21
N ARG A 55 -7.79 -26.68 -21.90
CA ARG A 55 -8.51 -27.73 -21.17
C ARG A 55 -9.51 -27.16 -20.18
N SER A 56 -9.33 -25.92 -19.75
CA SER A 56 -10.11 -25.31 -18.68
C SER A 56 -10.23 -23.81 -18.88
N THR A 57 -11.36 -23.25 -18.44
CA THR A 57 -11.61 -21.81 -18.49
C THR A 57 -11.92 -21.29 -17.10
N THR A 58 -11.18 -20.28 -16.67
CA THR A 58 -11.40 -19.61 -15.40
C THR A 58 -12.19 -18.32 -15.62
N PHE A 59 -13.23 -18.14 -14.83
CA PHE A 59 -14.04 -16.93 -14.79
C PHE A 59 -13.91 -16.25 -13.43
N VAL A 60 -14.18 -14.95 -13.43
CA VAL A 60 -14.50 -14.18 -12.24
C VAL A 60 -15.90 -13.58 -12.39
N ALA A 61 -16.66 -13.65 -11.31
CA ALA A 61 -17.92 -12.96 -11.12
C ALA A 61 -17.86 -12.20 -9.79
N VAL A 62 -18.77 -11.25 -9.59
CA VAL A 62 -18.95 -10.54 -8.33
C VAL A 62 -20.35 -10.83 -7.81
N LEU A 63 -20.47 -11.16 -6.53
CA LEU A 63 -21.73 -11.56 -5.90
C LEU A 63 -21.91 -10.94 -4.53
N ASP A 64 -23.16 -10.59 -4.24
CA ASP A 64 -23.64 -10.45 -2.89
C ASP A 64 -23.90 -11.85 -2.30
N LEU A 65 -23.31 -12.13 -1.14
CA LEU A 65 -23.37 -13.45 -0.50
C LEU A 65 -23.97 -13.36 0.91
N ASP A 66 -24.94 -14.21 1.19
CA ASP A 66 -25.54 -14.43 2.51
C ASP A 66 -25.53 -15.94 2.79
N GLY A 67 -24.36 -16.44 3.20
CA GLY A 67 -24.10 -17.87 3.36
C GLY A 67 -23.83 -18.61 2.04
N GLU A 68 -24.86 -19.19 1.42
CA GLU A 68 -24.70 -20.04 0.23
C GLU A 68 -25.34 -19.42 -1.02
N GLN A 69 -24.69 -19.62 -2.17
CA GLN A 69 -25.20 -19.24 -3.48
C GLN A 69 -24.93 -20.33 -4.51
N THR A 70 -25.77 -20.42 -5.53
CA THR A 70 -25.53 -21.25 -6.71
C THR A 70 -25.56 -20.37 -7.95
N LEU A 71 -24.58 -20.55 -8.84
CA LEU A 71 -24.63 -20.06 -10.20
C LEU A 71 -24.82 -21.20 -11.20
N GLU A 72 -25.60 -20.96 -12.24
CA GLU A 72 -25.67 -21.79 -13.44
C GLU A 72 -25.00 -21.02 -14.58
N LEU A 73 -23.88 -21.52 -15.10
CA LEU A 73 -23.15 -20.86 -16.18
C LEU A 73 -23.94 -20.97 -17.48
N GLY A 74 -24.31 -19.82 -18.03
CA GLY A 74 -25.01 -19.69 -19.30
C GLY A 74 -24.07 -19.43 -20.48
N GLY A 75 -24.68 -18.91 -21.55
CA GLY A 75 -24.01 -18.67 -22.83
C GLY A 75 -23.07 -17.47 -22.85
N PRO A 76 -22.34 -17.29 -23.96
CA PRO A 76 -21.51 -16.11 -24.18
C PRO A 76 -22.37 -14.84 -24.24
N LEU A 77 -21.79 -13.72 -23.79
CA LEU A 77 -22.39 -12.40 -23.85
C LEU A 77 -21.55 -11.50 -24.77
N ASP A 78 -22.21 -10.75 -25.65
CA ASP A 78 -21.54 -9.76 -26.49
C ASP A 78 -21.07 -8.57 -25.63
N SER A 79 -19.84 -8.11 -25.84
CA SER A 79 -19.25 -7.01 -25.06
C SER A 79 -19.94 -5.66 -25.26
N GLY A 80 -20.80 -5.53 -26.27
CA GLY A 80 -21.61 -4.32 -26.52
C GLY A 80 -23.01 -4.36 -25.90
N SER A 81 -23.36 -5.44 -25.21
CA SER A 81 -24.66 -5.58 -24.55
C SER A 81 -24.72 -4.72 -23.28
N PRO A 82 -25.89 -4.16 -22.90
CA PRO A 82 -26.06 -3.44 -21.64
C PRO A 82 -25.67 -4.27 -20.40
N GLU A 83 -25.89 -5.59 -20.45
CA GLU A 83 -25.52 -6.54 -19.40
C GLU A 83 -24.00 -6.74 -19.25
N ALA A 84 -23.20 -6.20 -20.17
CA ALA A 84 -21.74 -6.19 -20.11
C ALA A 84 -21.18 -4.93 -19.44
N GLU A 85 -22.02 -4.00 -18.98
CA GLU A 85 -21.57 -2.83 -18.21
C GLU A 85 -20.91 -3.26 -16.90
N GLY A 86 -19.85 -2.55 -16.53
CA GLY A 86 -19.04 -2.87 -15.36
C GLY A 86 -18.00 -1.77 -15.12
N ILE A 87 -16.78 -2.16 -14.73
CA ILE A 87 -15.68 -1.23 -14.49
C ILE A 87 -15.47 -0.33 -15.72
N ARG A 88 -15.40 0.98 -15.48
CA ARG A 88 -15.21 1.99 -16.54
C ARG A 88 -13.81 2.54 -16.47
N THR A 89 -13.15 2.63 -17.62
CA THR A 89 -11.91 3.39 -17.75
C THR A 89 -12.24 4.86 -18.02
N LEU A 90 -11.72 5.73 -17.18
CA LEU A 90 -11.86 7.18 -17.27
C LEU A 90 -10.58 7.81 -17.83
N THR A 91 -10.66 9.08 -18.21
CA THR A 91 -9.47 9.87 -18.55
C THR A 91 -8.66 10.15 -17.28
N PRO A 92 -7.35 9.82 -17.25
CA PRO A 92 -6.46 10.19 -16.15
C PRO A 92 -6.40 11.70 -15.91
N THR A 93 -6.17 12.11 -14.67
CA THR A 93 -6.01 13.51 -14.25
C THR A 93 -4.55 13.92 -14.13
N GLU A 94 -3.67 13.01 -13.74
CA GLU A 94 -2.24 13.24 -13.65
C GLU A 94 -1.56 13.06 -15.02
N GLU A 95 -0.49 13.81 -15.26
CA GLU A 95 0.27 13.73 -16.52
C GLU A 95 0.91 12.35 -16.75
N ASP A 96 1.27 11.67 -15.66
CA ASP A 96 1.86 10.33 -15.63
C ASP A 96 0.84 9.23 -15.29
N GLY A 97 -0.45 9.58 -15.28
CA GLY A 97 -1.56 8.67 -15.05
C GLY A 97 -1.65 7.59 -16.14
N PHE A 98 -1.55 6.33 -15.74
CA PHE A 98 -1.66 5.20 -16.65
C PHE A 98 -3.12 4.85 -16.92
N VAL A 99 -3.90 4.72 -15.85
CA VAL A 99 -5.32 4.41 -15.94
C VAL A 99 -6.05 4.99 -14.74
N ARG A 100 -7.22 5.57 -15.02
CA ARG A 100 -8.21 5.92 -14.01
C ARG A 100 -9.40 5.00 -14.15
N LEU A 101 -9.82 4.40 -13.05
CA LEU A 101 -10.92 3.45 -13.01
C LEU A 101 -12.05 3.97 -12.15
N ASP A 102 -13.26 3.82 -12.67
CA ASP A 102 -14.47 3.75 -11.87
C ASP A 102 -14.84 2.27 -11.71
N THR A 103 -14.66 1.74 -10.50
CA THR A 103 -15.00 0.35 -10.19
C THR A 103 -16.47 0.17 -9.81
N GLY A 104 -17.29 1.22 -9.79
CA GLY A 104 -18.63 1.24 -9.20
C GLY A 104 -18.63 1.47 -7.69
N TYR A 105 -17.52 1.19 -7.00
CA TYR A 105 -17.32 1.54 -5.59
C TYR A 105 -16.27 2.65 -5.41
N PHE A 106 -15.16 2.55 -6.16
CA PHE A 106 -14.06 3.50 -6.15
C PHE A 106 -13.94 4.28 -7.45
N ASP A 107 -13.48 5.52 -7.35
CA ASP A 107 -12.80 6.28 -8.39
C ASP A 107 -11.32 6.37 -7.99
N LEU A 108 -10.44 5.73 -8.77
CA LEU A 108 -9.03 5.63 -8.45
C LEU A 108 -8.14 5.80 -9.68
N GLU A 109 -6.94 6.33 -9.48
CA GLU A 109 -5.97 6.58 -10.54
C GLU A 109 -4.61 5.99 -10.22
N LEU A 110 -4.13 5.10 -11.10
CA LEU A 110 -2.84 4.44 -11.02
C LEU A 110 -1.83 5.14 -11.93
N CYS A 111 -0.71 5.58 -11.36
CA CYS A 111 0.30 6.40 -12.03
C CYS A 111 1.64 5.69 -12.17
N THR A 112 2.40 6.08 -13.20
CA THR A 112 3.72 5.51 -13.54
C THR A 112 4.89 6.14 -12.79
N GLY A 113 4.68 7.29 -12.14
CA GLY A 113 5.74 8.06 -11.50
C GLY A 113 6.63 8.77 -12.51
N THR A 114 7.36 9.77 -12.03
CA THR A 114 8.25 10.60 -12.89
C THR A 114 9.72 10.57 -12.47
N ALA A 115 10.04 9.89 -11.36
CA ALA A 115 11.40 9.74 -10.83
C ALA A 115 12.15 11.06 -10.55
N MET A 116 11.45 12.13 -10.18
CA MET A 116 12.07 13.45 -9.91
C MET A 116 12.47 13.65 -8.45
N GLY A 117 12.34 12.63 -7.60
CA GLY A 117 12.68 12.71 -6.17
C GLY A 117 11.76 13.64 -5.38
N THR A 118 10.49 13.77 -5.77
CA THR A 118 9.50 14.59 -5.07
C THR A 118 8.23 13.78 -4.80
N GLY A 119 7.39 14.22 -3.87
CA GLY A 119 6.10 13.58 -3.61
C GLY A 119 5.23 13.41 -4.87
N ALA A 120 5.13 14.43 -5.72
CA ALA A 120 4.43 14.36 -7.02
C ALA A 120 5.05 13.36 -8.02
N SER A 121 6.23 12.80 -7.73
CA SER A 121 6.89 11.81 -8.58
C SER A 121 6.52 10.38 -8.25
N LYS A 122 5.78 10.15 -7.16
CA LYS A 122 5.43 8.82 -6.66
C LYS A 122 4.59 8.07 -7.69
N TRP A 123 4.91 6.80 -7.92
CA TRP A 123 4.00 5.88 -8.61
C TRP A 123 3.05 5.20 -7.61
N GLY A 124 2.02 4.51 -8.12
CA GLY A 124 0.98 3.86 -7.30
C GLY A 124 -0.37 4.56 -7.48
N LEU A 125 -1.28 4.42 -6.51
CA LEU A 125 -2.53 5.17 -6.57
C LEU A 125 -2.29 6.60 -6.08
N ARG A 126 -2.51 7.61 -6.94
CA ARG A 126 -2.35 9.03 -6.61
C ARG A 126 -3.67 9.78 -6.46
N HIS A 127 -4.78 9.17 -6.88
CA HIS A 127 -6.13 9.58 -6.55
C HIS A 127 -6.92 8.38 -6.08
N PHE A 128 -7.68 8.53 -5.00
CA PHE A 128 -8.47 7.45 -4.42
C PHE A 128 -9.68 8.01 -3.68
N SER A 129 -10.88 7.73 -4.21
CA SER A 129 -12.16 8.16 -3.67
C SER A 129 -13.14 7.01 -3.68
N ALA A 130 -13.99 6.90 -2.66
CA ALA A 130 -15.18 6.05 -2.71
C ALA A 130 -16.40 6.87 -3.15
N HIS A 131 -17.20 6.33 -4.06
CA HIS A 131 -18.35 7.06 -4.65
C HIS A 131 -19.37 7.52 -3.63
N TYR A 132 -19.60 6.73 -2.57
CA TYR A 132 -20.58 7.09 -1.54
C TYR A 132 -20.20 8.36 -0.78
N GLU A 133 -18.91 8.68 -0.76
CA GLU A 133 -18.36 9.81 -0.03
C GLU A 133 -18.03 10.99 -0.94
N GLY A 134 -17.53 10.73 -2.15
CA GLY A 134 -17.19 11.77 -3.12
C GLY A 134 -16.01 12.65 -2.69
N ILE A 135 -15.09 12.11 -1.88
CA ILE A 135 -13.88 12.80 -1.43
C ILE A 135 -12.67 11.99 -1.87
N ASP A 136 -11.72 12.66 -2.50
CA ASP A 136 -10.40 12.11 -2.78
C ASP A 136 -9.52 12.17 -1.52
N LEU A 137 -8.95 11.03 -1.13
CA LEU A 137 -8.05 10.91 0.01
C LEU A 137 -6.61 11.33 -0.32
N LEU A 138 -6.32 11.60 -1.60
CA LEU A 138 -5.02 12.01 -2.13
C LEU A 138 -5.14 13.23 -3.07
N PRO A 139 -5.84 14.31 -2.67
CA PRO A 139 -6.23 15.39 -3.58
C PRO A 139 -5.05 16.19 -4.15
N SER A 140 -3.88 16.17 -3.51
CA SER A 140 -2.72 16.90 -4.02
C SER A 140 -1.88 16.12 -5.03
N GLY A 141 -2.08 14.79 -5.12
CA GLY A 141 -1.22 13.88 -5.86
C GLY A 141 0.21 13.77 -5.32
N ASN A 142 0.58 14.36 -4.18
CA ASN A 142 1.95 14.29 -3.66
C ASN A 142 2.22 13.07 -2.76
N ASN A 143 1.17 12.35 -2.40
CA ASN A 143 1.24 11.10 -1.67
C ASN A 143 0.65 9.98 -2.52
N ALA A 144 0.96 8.73 -2.15
CA ALA A 144 0.44 7.58 -2.87
C ALA A 144 0.10 6.41 -1.94
N ILE A 145 -0.86 5.61 -2.38
CA ILE A 145 -1.11 4.28 -1.81
C ILE A 145 -0.26 3.27 -2.58
N GLY A 146 0.38 2.37 -1.84
CA GLY A 146 1.15 1.24 -2.36
C GLY A 146 2.63 1.49 -2.56
N GLY A 147 3.22 2.47 -1.88
CA GLY A 147 4.65 2.72 -1.87
C GLY A 147 5.46 1.50 -1.40
N PHE A 148 6.69 1.39 -1.90
CA PHE A 148 7.62 0.28 -1.64
C PHE A 148 8.99 0.84 -1.26
N TYR A 149 9.46 0.55 -0.05
CA TYR A 149 10.59 1.26 0.55
C TYR A 149 11.74 0.33 0.95
N GLY A 150 11.48 -0.66 1.82
CA GLY A 150 12.53 -1.42 2.51
C GLY A 150 12.99 -2.69 1.76
N PRO A 151 14.23 -3.17 1.99
CA PRO A 151 15.31 -2.58 2.79
C PRO A 151 16.05 -1.41 2.09
N PHE A 152 15.50 -0.87 1.00
CA PHE A 152 16.20 0.10 0.15
C PHE A 152 16.20 1.51 0.76
N PHE A 153 15.10 1.87 1.43
CA PHE A 153 14.94 3.05 2.25
C PHE A 153 15.41 2.77 3.68
N THR A 154 16.72 2.56 3.86
CA THR A 154 17.32 2.34 5.17
C THR A 154 18.54 3.23 5.35
N PRO A 155 18.92 3.56 6.60
CA PRO A 155 20.13 4.32 6.87
C PRO A 155 21.38 3.69 6.23
N GLU A 156 21.49 2.36 6.30
CA GLU A 156 22.61 1.59 5.77
C GLU A 156 22.70 1.62 4.25
N ASN A 157 21.57 1.70 3.56
CA ASN A 157 21.54 1.72 2.10
C ASN A 157 21.56 3.15 1.52
N GLY A 158 21.58 4.18 2.36
CA GLY A 158 21.56 5.58 1.91
C GLY A 158 20.18 6.05 1.47
N LEU A 159 19.11 5.61 2.15
CA LEU A 159 17.75 6.16 2.09
C LEU A 159 17.20 6.29 0.66
N ILE A 160 17.35 5.21 -0.12
CA ILE A 160 16.78 5.13 -1.46
C ILE A 160 15.26 4.95 -1.34
N ASN A 161 14.50 5.88 -1.89
CA ASN A 161 13.03 5.84 -1.94
C ASN A 161 12.55 5.47 -3.36
N PRO A 162 12.30 4.18 -3.68
CA PRO A 162 11.89 3.77 -5.02
C PRO A 162 10.63 4.49 -5.55
N PRO A 163 9.56 4.74 -4.77
CA PRO A 163 8.41 5.56 -5.17
C PRO A 163 8.80 6.86 -5.85
N GLU A 164 9.74 7.62 -5.28
CA GLU A 164 10.09 8.94 -5.79
C GLU A 164 11.24 8.94 -6.81
N HIS A 165 12.05 7.88 -6.84
CA HIS A 165 13.29 7.80 -7.62
C HIS A 165 13.23 6.82 -8.81
N SER A 166 12.09 6.20 -9.08
CA SER A 166 11.92 5.28 -10.21
C SER A 166 10.66 5.57 -11.00
N VAL A 167 10.71 5.31 -12.31
CA VAL A 167 9.53 5.23 -13.17
C VAL A 167 9.18 3.76 -13.30
N VAL A 168 7.91 3.42 -13.13
CA VAL A 168 7.43 2.05 -13.34
C VAL A 168 6.76 1.91 -14.71
N SER A 169 6.95 0.76 -15.33
CA SER A 169 6.12 0.35 -16.47
C SER A 169 4.92 -0.44 -15.98
N ILE A 170 3.75 -0.22 -16.58
CA ILE A 170 2.51 -0.87 -16.16
C ILE A 170 1.97 -1.72 -17.30
N GLU A 171 1.78 -3.00 -17.02
CA GLU A 171 1.15 -3.99 -17.90
C GLU A 171 -0.31 -4.21 -17.47
N ALA A 172 -1.23 -4.17 -18.42
CA ALA A 172 -2.61 -4.64 -18.21
C ALA A 172 -2.67 -6.17 -18.41
N VAL A 173 -2.62 -6.92 -17.31
CA VAL A 173 -2.69 -8.39 -17.30
C VAL A 173 -4.11 -8.86 -17.59
N GLU A 174 -5.10 -8.24 -16.95
CA GLU A 174 -6.52 -8.39 -17.30
C GLU A 174 -7.19 -7.03 -17.28
N ALA A 175 -8.06 -6.76 -18.24
CA ALA A 175 -8.88 -5.55 -18.29
C ALA A 175 -10.24 -5.90 -18.86
N GLY A 176 -11.26 -5.91 -18.01
CA GLY A 176 -12.62 -6.25 -18.39
C GLY A 176 -13.64 -5.73 -17.37
N PRO A 177 -14.94 -5.90 -17.65
CA PRO A 177 -16.00 -5.24 -16.89
C PRO A 177 -16.12 -5.71 -15.43
N VAL A 178 -15.57 -6.87 -15.07
CA VAL A 178 -15.67 -7.42 -13.69
C VAL A 178 -14.36 -7.25 -12.92
N LEU A 179 -13.22 -7.41 -13.58
CA LEU A 179 -11.91 -7.39 -12.94
C LEU A 179 -10.87 -6.72 -13.83
N HIS A 180 -10.08 -5.84 -13.21
CA HIS A 180 -8.84 -5.32 -13.74
C HIS A 180 -7.67 -5.85 -12.91
N HIS A 181 -6.62 -6.30 -13.58
CA HIS A 181 -5.35 -6.71 -12.99
C HIS A 181 -4.23 -5.99 -13.73
N TYR A 182 -3.50 -5.14 -13.01
CA TYR A 182 -2.30 -4.47 -13.51
C TYR A 182 -1.06 -5.00 -12.83
N ARG A 183 0.03 -5.08 -13.58
CA ARG A 183 1.35 -5.39 -13.04
C ARG A 183 2.29 -4.21 -13.29
N LEU A 184 2.73 -3.59 -12.19
CA LEU A 184 3.80 -2.60 -12.20
C LEU A 184 5.13 -3.34 -12.24
N HIS A 185 6.07 -2.86 -13.03
CA HIS A 185 7.46 -3.32 -13.08
C HIS A 185 8.39 -2.14 -12.88
N GLY A 186 9.34 -2.28 -11.96
CA GLY A 186 10.36 -1.28 -11.71
C GLY A 186 11.73 -1.89 -11.43
N THR A 187 12.74 -1.03 -11.52
CA THR A 187 14.09 -1.32 -11.04
C THR A 187 14.36 -0.44 -9.84
N ILE A 188 14.92 -1.04 -8.81
CA ILE A 188 15.26 -0.34 -7.58
C ILE A 188 16.53 0.46 -7.85
N PRO A 189 16.54 1.79 -7.58
CA PRO A 189 17.76 2.55 -7.73
C PRO A 189 18.83 2.05 -6.76
N ASP A 190 20.07 1.97 -7.24
CA ASP A 190 21.19 1.47 -6.44
C ASP A 190 21.48 2.40 -5.26
N GLY A 191 21.61 1.80 -4.08
CA GLY A 191 22.08 2.46 -2.87
C GLY A 191 23.52 2.06 -2.53
N LEU A 192 23.85 2.17 -1.25
CA LEU A 192 25.19 1.93 -0.73
C LEU A 192 25.50 0.43 -0.50
N ILE A 193 24.49 -0.42 -0.32
CA ILE A 193 24.68 -1.85 -0.04
C ILE A 193 24.77 -2.63 -1.36
N ASP A 194 25.90 -3.30 -1.59
CA ASP A 194 26.13 -4.08 -2.81
C ASP A 194 25.10 -5.21 -3.02
N ASP A 195 24.69 -5.91 -1.95
CA ASP A 195 23.70 -7.00 -2.03
C ASP A 195 22.30 -6.54 -2.50
N LEU A 196 22.03 -5.23 -2.44
CA LEU A 196 20.75 -4.62 -2.84
C LEU A 196 20.80 -3.96 -4.22
N LYS A 197 21.95 -3.97 -4.90
CA LYS A 197 22.10 -3.35 -6.24
C LYS A 197 21.49 -4.20 -7.34
N GLY A 198 21.02 -3.53 -8.40
CA GLY A 198 20.52 -4.15 -9.62
C GLY A 198 19.27 -5.01 -9.43
N LYS A 199 18.47 -4.73 -8.40
CA LYS A 199 17.25 -5.48 -8.09
C LYS A 199 16.06 -4.93 -8.86
N SER A 200 15.22 -5.82 -9.34
CA SER A 200 13.92 -5.50 -9.92
C SER A 200 12.78 -5.89 -8.99
N TYR A 201 11.62 -5.30 -9.22
CA TYR A 201 10.38 -5.61 -8.52
C TYR A 201 9.19 -5.60 -9.46
N ALA A 202 8.16 -6.34 -9.06
CA ALA A 202 6.84 -6.31 -9.67
C ALA A 202 5.75 -6.18 -8.61
N ILE A 203 4.69 -5.44 -8.93
CA ILE A 203 3.54 -5.27 -8.02
C ILE A 203 2.27 -5.59 -8.80
N ASP A 204 1.58 -6.64 -8.39
CA ASP A 204 0.24 -6.95 -8.88
C ASP A 204 -0.78 -6.10 -8.14
N TRP A 205 -1.66 -5.42 -8.87
CA TRP A 205 -2.82 -4.67 -8.38
C TRP A 205 -4.09 -5.26 -8.98
N ILE A 206 -5.07 -5.58 -8.14
CA ILE A 206 -6.34 -6.17 -8.56
C ILE A 206 -7.50 -5.35 -8.04
N PHE A 207 -8.37 -4.93 -8.97
CA PHE A 207 -9.60 -4.19 -8.71
C PHE A 207 -10.79 -4.95 -9.29
N THR A 208 -11.87 -5.04 -8.52
CA THR A 208 -13.10 -5.76 -8.92
C THR A 208 -14.33 -4.88 -8.81
N LEU A 209 -15.33 -5.16 -9.65
CA LEU A 209 -16.55 -4.38 -9.78
C LEU A 209 -17.30 -4.31 -8.44
N GLY A 210 -17.61 -3.11 -7.96
CA GLY A 210 -18.41 -2.85 -6.76
C GLY A 210 -17.78 -3.25 -5.43
N THR A 211 -16.60 -3.90 -5.45
CA THR A 211 -15.96 -4.45 -4.26
C THR A 211 -15.34 -3.33 -3.40
N PRO A 212 -15.57 -3.31 -2.07
CA PRO A 212 -15.06 -2.27 -1.18
C PRO A 212 -13.60 -2.50 -0.77
N TYR A 213 -12.85 -3.31 -1.52
CA TYR A 213 -11.45 -3.59 -1.29
C TYR A 213 -10.69 -3.83 -2.59
N PHE A 214 -9.38 -3.70 -2.54
CA PHE A 214 -8.46 -4.06 -3.61
C PHE A 214 -7.33 -4.94 -3.08
N GLU A 215 -6.67 -5.66 -4.00
CA GLU A 215 -5.59 -6.57 -3.65
C GLU A 215 -4.24 -6.11 -4.23
N ARG A 216 -3.18 -6.36 -3.48
CA ARG A 216 -1.79 -6.09 -3.87
C ARG A 216 -0.87 -7.25 -3.56
N ARG A 217 0.14 -7.45 -4.39
CA ARG A 217 1.23 -8.40 -4.10
C ARG A 217 2.54 -7.90 -4.68
N TYR A 218 3.54 -7.81 -3.81
CA TYR A 218 4.87 -7.31 -4.15
C TYR A 218 5.83 -8.48 -4.33
N VAL A 219 6.51 -8.55 -5.48
CA VAL A 219 7.58 -9.51 -5.74
C VAL A 219 8.85 -8.70 -6.00
N VAL A 220 9.94 -9.11 -5.38
CA VAL A 220 11.26 -8.48 -5.52
C VAL A 220 12.26 -9.59 -5.78
N ASP A 221 13.29 -9.29 -6.58
CA ASP A 221 14.42 -10.21 -6.74
C ASP A 221 15.01 -10.62 -5.38
N ASP A 222 15.45 -11.87 -5.27
CA ASP A 222 15.99 -12.39 -4.01
C ASP A 222 17.17 -11.54 -3.50
N PHE A 223 17.15 -11.23 -2.21
CA PHE A 223 18.23 -10.52 -1.52
C PHE A 223 18.39 -11.01 -0.08
N GLN A 224 19.60 -10.85 0.43
CA GLN A 224 19.93 -11.03 1.84
C GLN A 224 20.92 -9.95 2.25
N THR A 225 20.67 -9.29 3.37
CA THR A 225 21.52 -8.20 3.88
C THR A 225 21.42 -8.08 5.40
N VAL A 226 22.08 -7.08 5.98
CA VAL A 226 22.00 -6.73 7.39
C VAL A 226 21.52 -5.28 7.54
N ILE A 227 20.35 -5.10 8.15
CA ILE A 227 19.78 -3.79 8.49
C ILE A 227 19.60 -3.73 10.00
N ASN A 228 20.03 -2.65 10.63
CA ASN A 228 19.94 -2.44 12.07
C ASN A 228 20.52 -3.62 12.89
N GLY A 229 21.61 -4.21 12.39
CA GLY A 229 22.26 -5.38 13.00
C GLY A 229 21.47 -6.70 12.88
N ARG A 230 20.35 -6.72 12.17
CA ARG A 230 19.48 -7.89 11.96
C ARG A 230 19.67 -8.43 10.55
N SER A 231 19.71 -9.76 10.42
CA SER A 231 19.67 -10.38 9.09
C SER A 231 18.29 -10.19 8.48
N ILE A 232 18.27 -9.58 7.29
CA ILE A 232 17.07 -9.38 6.50
C ILE A 232 17.18 -10.28 5.27
N THR A 233 16.13 -11.06 5.00
CA THR A 233 16.04 -11.90 3.81
C THR A 233 14.64 -11.75 3.25
N ASN A 234 14.52 -11.19 2.05
CA ASN A 234 13.24 -11.03 1.35
C ASN A 234 12.11 -10.43 2.24
N LYS A 235 12.46 -9.42 3.04
CA LYS A 235 11.48 -8.60 3.78
C LYS A 235 11.54 -7.18 3.29
N ILE A 236 10.38 -6.59 3.08
CA ILE A 236 10.19 -5.26 2.51
C ILE A 236 9.38 -4.38 3.45
N THR A 237 9.42 -3.08 3.17
CA THR A 237 8.48 -2.11 3.72
C THR A 237 7.55 -1.68 2.61
N VAL A 238 6.24 -1.73 2.86
CA VAL A 238 5.22 -1.12 2.02
C VAL A 238 4.46 -0.09 2.85
N GLY A 239 3.91 0.94 2.20
CA GLY A 239 3.19 2.00 2.90
C GLY A 239 2.07 2.61 2.09
N ASP A 240 1.03 3.02 2.80
CA ASP A 240 -0.07 3.82 2.29
C ASP A 240 -0.09 5.18 2.99
N GLU A 241 -0.16 6.24 2.19
CA GLU A 241 -0.23 7.61 2.67
C GLU A 241 -1.61 8.21 2.37
N PHE A 242 -2.05 9.16 3.19
CA PHE A 242 -3.32 9.86 3.03
C PHE A 242 -3.22 11.34 3.44
N GLU A 243 -4.12 12.16 2.91
CA GLU A 243 -4.12 13.61 3.07
C GLU A 243 -5.48 14.13 3.56
N GLY A 244 -5.53 14.59 4.82
CA GLY A 244 -6.69 15.30 5.38
C GLY A 244 -6.64 16.81 5.16
N GLY A 245 -5.44 17.35 4.95
CA GLY A 245 -5.17 18.79 4.90
C GLY A 245 -4.85 19.38 6.28
N PRO A 246 -4.29 20.61 6.34
CA PRO A 246 -3.80 21.19 7.58
C PRO A 246 -4.87 21.26 8.68
N GLY A 247 -4.59 20.67 9.85
CA GLY A 247 -5.48 20.64 11.00
C GLY A 247 -6.48 19.48 11.01
N GLU A 248 -6.52 18.66 9.97
CA GLU A 248 -7.50 17.59 9.76
C GLU A 248 -6.81 16.27 9.43
N LEU A 249 -7.31 15.16 9.99
CA LEU A 249 -6.83 13.82 9.69
C LEU A 249 -7.91 13.03 8.97
N VAL A 250 -7.52 12.23 7.97
CA VAL A 250 -8.42 11.26 7.33
C VAL A 250 -8.80 10.16 8.32
N PHE A 251 -7.82 9.72 9.12
CA PHE A 251 -7.97 8.74 10.18
C PHE A 251 -7.34 9.27 11.48
N ASP A 252 -8.05 9.14 12.58
CA ASP A 252 -7.62 9.65 13.89
C ASP A 252 -7.41 8.54 14.92
N ARG A 253 -7.67 7.27 14.56
CA ARG A 253 -7.44 6.11 15.41
C ARG A 253 -6.76 4.99 14.64
N PHE A 254 -5.93 4.22 15.35
CA PHE A 254 -5.37 2.96 14.88
C PHE A 254 -5.77 1.81 15.81
N ALA A 255 -6.11 0.65 15.26
CA ALA A 255 -6.31 -0.57 16.02
C ALA A 255 -5.79 -1.81 15.28
N SER A 256 -5.44 -2.85 16.04
CA SER A 256 -5.14 -4.18 15.52
C SER A 256 -5.98 -5.26 16.21
N GLU A 257 -6.12 -6.41 15.54
CA GLU A 257 -6.84 -7.56 16.09
C GLU A 257 -6.28 -7.95 17.45
N SER A 258 -7.16 -8.22 18.42
CA SER A 258 -6.80 -8.55 19.81
C SER A 258 -6.12 -7.43 20.60
N GLY A 259 -6.19 -6.18 20.15
CA GLY A 259 -5.59 -5.00 20.79
C GLY A 259 -4.25 -4.61 20.19
N THR A 260 -3.81 -3.39 20.46
CA THR A 260 -2.61 -2.79 19.88
C THR A 260 -1.45 -2.88 20.86
N TRP A 261 -0.45 -3.71 20.54
CA TRP A 261 0.87 -3.68 21.17
C TRP A 261 1.76 -2.67 20.45
N TYR A 262 2.23 -1.63 21.13
CA TYR A 262 3.03 -0.57 20.51
C TYR A 262 4.05 0.12 21.43
N ARG A 263 5.00 0.83 20.81
CA ARG A 263 5.82 1.89 21.43
C ARG A 263 5.53 3.22 20.73
N ALA A 264 5.50 4.31 21.49
CA ALA A 264 5.26 5.65 20.96
C ALA A 264 6.56 6.44 20.73
N GLY A 265 6.48 7.42 19.84
CA GLY A 265 7.58 8.29 19.44
C GLY A 265 8.49 7.67 18.39
N ASP A 266 9.23 8.52 17.69
CA ASP A 266 10.16 8.14 16.63
C ASP A 266 11.57 8.68 16.91
N PRO A 267 12.37 7.95 17.71
CA PRO A 267 13.74 8.35 18.04
C PRO A 267 14.64 8.47 16.81
N TYR A 268 14.35 7.70 15.75
CA TYR A 268 15.11 7.77 14.51
C TYR A 268 14.84 9.09 13.81
N ALA A 269 13.57 9.46 13.63
CA ALA A 269 13.20 10.72 13.01
C ALA A 269 13.81 11.92 13.75
N MET A 270 13.74 11.92 15.09
CA MET A 270 14.37 12.96 15.91
C MET A 270 15.88 13.05 15.68
N LYS A 271 16.60 11.93 15.70
CA LYS A 271 18.06 11.92 15.52
C LYS A 271 18.48 12.28 14.11
N LEU A 272 17.67 11.95 13.11
CA LEU A 272 17.88 12.38 11.74
C LEU A 272 17.74 13.90 11.63
N ALA A 273 16.72 14.50 12.26
CA ALA A 273 16.54 15.95 12.30
C ALA A 273 17.75 16.65 12.94
N ASP A 274 18.21 16.18 14.11
CA ASP A 274 19.41 16.71 14.79
C ASP A 274 20.64 16.71 13.83
N GLU A 275 20.84 15.61 13.10
CA GLU A 275 21.95 15.44 12.17
C GLU A 275 21.84 16.37 10.95
N VAL A 276 20.63 16.60 10.44
CA VAL A 276 20.38 17.61 9.40
C VAL A 276 20.80 18.99 9.90
N GLU A 277 20.46 19.37 11.14
CA GLU A 277 20.89 20.65 11.71
C GLU A 277 22.40 20.79 11.77
N GLU A 278 23.08 19.74 12.21
CA GLU A 278 24.53 19.71 12.30
C GLU A 278 25.19 19.85 10.91
N VAL A 279 24.73 19.09 9.92
CA VAL A 279 25.26 19.13 8.55
C VAL A 279 25.10 20.53 7.95
N ILE A 280 23.91 21.11 8.08
CA ILE A 280 23.60 22.44 7.54
C ILE A 280 24.39 23.53 8.27
N GLY A 281 24.53 23.44 9.59
CA GLY A 281 25.27 24.40 10.40
C GLY A 281 26.79 24.38 10.17
N THR A 282 27.38 23.18 10.06
CA THR A 282 28.84 22.99 9.91
C THR A 282 29.35 23.23 8.48
N ALA A 283 28.47 23.26 7.48
CA ALA A 283 28.82 23.52 6.08
C ALA A 283 29.28 24.98 5.81
N SER A 284 29.15 25.89 6.77
CA SER A 284 29.59 27.29 6.68
C SER A 284 31.13 27.39 6.64
N GLY A 285 31.74 27.06 5.51
CA GLY A 285 33.20 27.19 5.29
C GLY A 285 33.85 26.11 4.43
N GLN A 286 33.13 25.07 3.99
CA GLN A 286 33.69 24.03 3.12
C GLN A 286 33.51 24.39 1.63
N GLN A 287 34.61 24.40 0.87
CA GLN A 287 34.63 24.83 -0.54
C GLN A 287 34.12 23.79 -1.55
N ASP A 288 33.86 22.54 -1.15
CA ASP A 288 33.48 21.43 -2.05
C ASP A 288 32.07 20.87 -1.79
N ARG A 289 31.05 21.73 -1.70
CA ARG A 289 29.64 21.30 -1.61
C ARG A 289 28.99 21.25 -2.99
N SER A 290 28.14 20.25 -3.22
CA SER A 290 27.46 20.06 -4.50
C SER A 290 26.35 21.10 -4.70
N GLN A 291 25.94 21.33 -5.95
CA GLN A 291 24.79 22.21 -6.23
C GLN A 291 23.51 21.73 -5.54
N LYS A 292 23.33 20.40 -5.46
CA LYS A 292 22.18 19.79 -4.79
C LYS A 292 22.20 20.04 -3.27
N PHE A 293 23.38 19.98 -2.64
CA PHE A 293 23.53 20.35 -1.24
C PHE A 293 23.05 21.79 -0.97
N GLU A 294 23.51 22.74 -1.79
CA GLU A 294 23.14 24.15 -1.65
C GLU A 294 21.63 24.38 -1.85
N GLU A 295 21.01 23.60 -2.73
CA GLU A 295 19.56 23.58 -2.90
C GLU A 295 18.85 23.15 -1.62
N PHE A 296 19.21 22.00 -1.04
CA PHE A 296 18.65 21.53 0.24
C PHE A 296 18.91 22.53 1.36
N ARG A 297 20.13 23.07 1.45
CA ARG A 297 20.50 24.07 2.46
C ARG A 297 19.61 25.31 2.41
N ARG A 298 19.25 25.78 1.22
CA ARG A 298 18.33 26.90 1.06
C ARG A 298 16.91 26.54 1.49
N GLN A 299 16.44 25.34 1.17
CA GLN A 299 15.09 24.88 1.54
C GLN A 299 14.96 24.63 3.06
N LEU A 300 16.01 24.13 3.70
CA LEU A 300 16.07 23.86 5.14
C LEU A 300 16.42 25.12 5.97
N GLY A 301 17.11 26.09 5.36
CA GLY A 301 17.61 27.29 6.04
C GLY A 301 16.55 28.32 6.44
N SER A 302 15.29 28.18 5.98
CA SER A 302 14.16 29.01 6.43
C SER A 302 13.58 28.58 7.78
N GLY A 303 14.10 27.50 8.39
CA GLY A 303 13.71 26.99 9.70
C GLY A 303 13.23 25.54 9.61
N MET A 304 13.83 24.66 10.40
CA MET A 304 13.56 23.21 10.44
C MET A 304 12.08 22.90 10.62
N GLU A 305 11.42 23.59 11.56
CA GLU A 305 10.00 23.44 11.88
C GLU A 305 9.05 23.74 10.70
N SER A 306 9.52 24.47 9.69
CA SER A 306 8.74 24.85 8.51
C SER A 306 9.06 24.01 7.26
N ALA A 307 10.13 23.22 7.31
CA ALA A 307 10.58 22.42 6.18
C ALA A 307 9.79 21.11 6.09
N HIS A 308 9.52 20.66 4.85
CA HIS A 308 8.91 19.36 4.63
C HIS A 308 9.83 18.26 5.16
N TRP A 309 9.27 17.31 5.92
CA TRP A 309 10.01 16.19 6.51
C TRP A 309 10.86 15.43 5.48
N ASP A 310 10.38 15.32 4.23
CA ASP A 310 11.13 14.62 3.19
C ASP A 310 12.50 15.20 2.89
N LEU A 311 12.68 16.51 3.10
CA LEU A 311 13.97 17.15 2.88
C LEU A 311 15.05 16.60 3.83
N TYR A 312 14.65 16.03 4.96
CA TYR A 312 15.58 15.56 5.98
C TYR A 312 16.27 14.29 5.53
N TRP A 313 15.49 13.29 5.09
CA TRP A 313 16.05 12.05 4.58
C TRP A 313 16.68 12.23 3.19
N ARG A 314 16.11 13.10 2.34
CA ARG A 314 16.64 13.35 0.98
C ARG A 314 18.03 13.95 0.96
N LEU A 315 18.38 14.76 1.96
CA LEU A 315 19.75 15.27 2.12
C LEU A 315 20.79 14.14 2.20
N PHE A 316 20.40 13.00 2.78
CA PHE A 316 21.25 11.81 2.94
C PHE A 316 20.99 10.73 1.87
N SER A 317 20.15 11.00 0.88
CA SER A 317 19.88 10.05 -0.20
C SER A 317 21.13 9.88 -1.08
N ALA A 318 21.59 8.64 -1.22
CA ALA A 318 22.69 8.30 -2.12
C ALA A 318 22.35 8.56 -3.60
N TRP A 319 21.06 8.51 -3.95
CA TRP A 319 20.58 8.83 -5.30
C TRP A 319 20.65 10.34 -5.59
N GLU A 320 20.30 11.18 -4.61
CA GLU A 320 20.27 12.64 -4.76
C GLU A 320 21.68 13.25 -4.81
N ARG A 321 22.70 12.56 -4.27
CA ARG A 321 24.11 12.97 -4.26
C ARG A 321 24.33 14.38 -3.69
N ALA A 322 23.51 14.76 -2.70
CA ALA A 322 23.72 15.99 -1.96
C ALA A 322 24.97 15.90 -1.08
N LEU A 323 25.27 14.72 -0.54
CA LEU A 323 26.45 14.44 0.27
C LEU A 323 27.31 13.33 -0.37
N PRO A 324 28.63 13.31 -0.13
CA PRO A 324 29.48 12.17 -0.44
C PRO A 324 29.05 10.87 0.28
N GLU A 325 29.22 9.71 -0.35
CA GLU A 325 28.77 8.42 0.19
C GLU A 325 29.42 8.05 1.53
N ASP A 326 30.69 8.42 1.74
CA ASP A 326 31.42 8.20 2.99
C ASP A 326 30.89 9.09 4.13
N GLU A 327 30.49 10.33 3.81
CA GLU A 327 29.81 11.23 4.74
C GLU A 327 28.42 10.68 5.11
N ILE A 328 27.61 10.25 4.12
CA ILE A 328 26.30 9.62 4.35
C ILE A 328 26.44 8.43 5.29
N THR A 329 27.35 7.51 4.96
CA THR A 329 27.59 6.28 5.74
C THR A 329 27.96 6.59 7.19
N THR A 330 28.88 7.55 7.39
CA THR A 330 29.37 7.90 8.72
C THR A 330 28.27 8.54 9.58
N ARG A 331 27.55 9.50 9.02
CA ARG A 331 26.51 10.26 9.73
C ARG A 331 25.29 9.40 10.04
N LEU A 332 24.78 8.66 9.07
CA LEU A 332 23.64 7.76 9.28
C LEU A 332 23.96 6.62 10.25
N ALA A 333 25.21 6.14 10.30
CA ALA A 333 25.63 5.18 11.31
C ALA A 333 25.60 5.75 12.73
N GLN A 334 25.88 7.05 12.92
CA GLN A 334 25.76 7.75 14.19
C GLN A 334 24.29 7.98 14.58
N VAL A 335 23.47 8.44 13.64
CA VAL A 335 22.00 8.59 13.83
C VAL A 335 21.40 7.27 14.30
N ARG A 336 21.60 6.19 13.53
CA ARG A 336 21.10 4.84 13.86
C ARG A 336 21.57 4.37 15.23
N ARG A 337 22.87 4.51 15.54
CA ARG A 337 23.41 4.07 16.84
C ARG A 337 22.74 4.78 18.01
N SER A 338 22.53 6.09 17.87
CA SER A 338 21.91 6.91 18.91
C SER A 338 20.42 6.62 19.05
N ALA A 339 19.72 6.52 17.92
CA ALA A 339 18.31 6.17 17.86
C ALA A 339 18.05 4.77 18.45
N HIS A 340 18.92 3.79 18.19
CA HIS A 340 18.82 2.44 18.75
C HIS A 340 18.88 2.44 20.28
N VAL A 341 19.78 3.22 20.88
CA VAL A 341 19.88 3.34 22.35
C VAL A 341 18.61 3.97 22.93
N LEU A 342 18.07 5.01 22.29
CA LEU A 342 16.82 5.65 22.73
C LEU A 342 15.61 4.74 22.52
N ALA A 343 15.63 3.95 21.46
CA ALA A 343 14.53 3.06 21.10
C ALA A 343 14.25 2.01 22.17
N ASP A 344 15.32 1.44 22.73
CA ASP A 344 15.28 0.43 23.79
C ASP A 344 15.52 1.01 25.19
N ALA A 345 15.39 2.33 25.36
CA ALA A 345 15.51 2.97 26.66
C ALA A 345 14.38 2.50 27.61
N PRO A 346 14.67 2.29 28.91
CA PRO A 346 13.69 1.74 29.86
C PRO A 346 12.40 2.56 30.04
N ASP A 347 12.41 3.82 29.64
CA ASP A 347 11.29 4.78 29.69
C ASP A 347 10.42 4.77 28.42
N ARG A 348 10.74 3.95 27.41
CA ARG A 348 9.87 3.62 26.26
C ARG A 348 9.36 2.17 26.34
N PRO A 349 8.51 1.83 27.32
CA PRO A 349 8.00 0.47 27.44
C PRO A 349 7.04 0.14 26.29
N TRP A 350 6.93 -1.15 25.99
CA TRP A 350 5.81 -1.65 25.20
C TRP A 350 4.50 -1.48 25.97
N VAL A 351 3.48 -0.95 25.29
CA VAL A 351 2.14 -0.75 25.81
C VAL A 351 1.18 -1.67 25.06
N LEU A 352 0.25 -2.28 25.78
CA LEU A 352 -0.92 -2.94 25.20
C LEU A 352 -2.15 -2.10 25.50
N ASP A 353 -2.81 -1.58 24.47
CA ASP A 353 -4.12 -0.97 24.58
C ASP A 353 -5.18 -1.86 23.91
N THR A 354 -6.26 -2.14 24.62
CA THR A 354 -7.42 -2.87 24.08
C THR A 354 -8.38 -1.94 23.36
N ARG A 355 -8.19 -0.62 23.47
CA ARG A 355 -8.95 0.39 22.72
C ARG A 355 -8.11 0.91 21.55
N PRO A 356 -8.77 1.41 20.50
CA PRO A 356 -8.08 2.10 19.41
C PRO A 356 -7.22 3.26 19.92
N VAL A 357 -5.98 3.31 19.45
CA VAL A 357 -4.95 4.28 19.86
C VAL A 357 -5.19 5.60 19.16
N ASP A 358 -5.19 6.70 19.92
CA ASP A 358 -5.15 8.07 19.38
C ASP A 358 -3.69 8.44 19.07
N VAL A 359 -3.23 8.12 17.87
CA VAL A 359 -1.82 8.28 17.49
C VAL A 359 -1.41 9.76 17.49
N SER A 360 -2.31 10.66 17.11
CA SER A 360 -2.06 12.11 17.15
C SER A 360 -1.82 12.67 18.56
N SER A 361 -2.18 11.91 19.61
CA SER A 361 -2.00 12.32 21.01
C SER A 361 -0.73 11.77 21.66
N VAL A 362 -0.01 10.86 20.99
CA VAL A 362 1.22 10.26 21.52
C VAL A 362 2.46 11.06 21.09
N PRO A 363 3.63 10.86 21.73
CA PRO A 363 4.88 11.48 21.28
C PRO A 363 5.14 11.29 19.78
N ASP A 364 5.62 12.37 19.14
CA ASP A 364 5.94 12.46 17.71
C ASP A 364 4.78 12.12 16.75
N GLU A 365 3.55 12.06 17.26
CA GLU A 365 2.35 11.65 16.51
C GLU A 365 2.57 10.31 15.77
N THR A 366 3.38 9.43 16.38
CA THR A 366 3.87 8.19 15.76
C THR A 366 3.88 7.03 16.75
N ILE A 367 3.42 5.87 16.31
CA ILE A 367 3.58 4.60 17.03
C ILE A 367 4.23 3.54 16.14
N PHE A 368 4.99 2.66 16.78
CA PHE A 368 5.49 1.43 16.19
C PHE A 368 4.80 0.23 16.82
N THR A 369 4.08 -0.54 16.02
CA THR A 369 3.30 -1.67 16.52
C THR A 369 4.08 -2.98 16.39
N GLY A 370 3.71 -3.97 17.19
CA GLY A 370 4.24 -5.32 17.10
C GLY A 370 3.70 -6.09 15.88
N PRO A 371 3.91 -7.42 15.85
CA PRO A 371 3.45 -8.22 14.73
C PRO A 371 1.92 -8.19 14.57
N VAL A 372 1.44 -7.79 13.41
CA VAL A 372 0.00 -7.66 13.12
C VAL A 372 -0.32 -8.21 11.74
N GLN A 373 -1.44 -8.93 11.65
CA GLN A 373 -1.99 -9.42 10.39
C GLN A 373 -3.20 -8.62 9.91
N LYS A 374 -4.05 -8.21 10.86
CA LYS A 374 -5.28 -7.44 10.64
C LYS A 374 -5.23 -6.16 11.45
N SER A 375 -5.41 -5.04 10.77
CA SER A 375 -5.35 -3.71 11.38
C SER A 375 -6.27 -2.74 10.66
N VAL A 376 -6.61 -1.66 11.35
CA VAL A 376 -7.47 -0.60 10.85
C VAL A 376 -6.93 0.77 11.25
N GLU A 377 -7.01 1.71 10.32
CA GLU A 377 -7.04 3.14 10.63
C GLU A 377 -8.45 3.68 10.36
N PHE A 378 -9.01 4.43 11.31
CA PHE A 378 -10.38 4.94 11.16
C PHE A 378 -10.57 6.34 11.74
N SER A 379 -11.63 7.02 11.28
CA SER A 379 -12.08 8.29 11.84
C SER A 379 -13.19 8.09 12.86
N THR A 380 -13.04 8.70 14.04
CA THR A 380 -14.09 8.70 15.07
C THR A 380 -15.27 9.61 14.74
N THR A 381 -15.14 10.47 13.72
CA THR A 381 -16.15 11.48 13.38
C THR A 381 -16.79 11.29 12.01
N LYS A 382 -16.11 10.64 11.06
CA LYS A 382 -16.54 10.54 9.67
C LYS A 382 -16.97 9.14 9.22
N ASP A 383 -17.01 8.17 10.14
CA ASP A 383 -17.26 6.75 9.85
C ASP A 383 -16.47 6.27 8.61
N ARG A 384 -15.16 6.52 8.63
CA ARG A 384 -14.22 6.07 7.59
C ARG A 384 -13.30 5.05 8.22
N ALA A 385 -13.09 3.92 7.57
CA ALA A 385 -12.12 2.94 8.02
C ALA A 385 -11.35 2.41 6.81
N MET A 386 -10.03 2.45 6.89
CA MET A 386 -9.12 1.72 6.03
C MET A 386 -8.64 0.49 6.79
N ILE A 387 -8.83 -0.69 6.22
CA ILE A 387 -8.54 -1.97 6.87
C ILE A 387 -7.49 -2.70 6.04
N TRP A 388 -6.44 -3.19 6.68
CA TRP A 388 -5.45 -4.05 6.04
C TRP A 388 -5.56 -5.47 6.59
N TRP A 389 -5.56 -6.42 5.66
CA TRP A 389 -5.18 -7.78 5.92
C TRP A 389 -3.92 -8.13 5.12
N THR A 390 -2.94 -8.74 5.80
CA THR A 390 -1.73 -9.28 5.17
C THR A 390 -1.77 -10.82 5.22
N GLY A 391 -1.36 -11.50 4.16
CA GLY A 391 -1.39 -12.98 4.12
C GLY A 391 -0.46 -13.65 5.14
N ARG A 392 0.48 -12.90 5.70
CA ARG A 392 1.29 -13.26 6.86
C ARG A 392 1.47 -12.01 7.72
N PRO A 393 1.60 -12.14 9.05
CA PRO A 393 1.84 -10.98 9.91
C PRO A 393 3.07 -10.18 9.44
N SER A 394 2.91 -8.86 9.29
CA SER A 394 4.07 -7.97 9.28
C SER A 394 4.63 -7.94 10.70
N GLY A 395 5.94 -8.06 10.86
CA GLY A 395 6.59 -8.03 12.18
C GLY A 395 6.51 -6.68 12.90
N ALA A 396 6.22 -5.60 12.17
CA ALA A 396 5.98 -4.27 12.72
C ALA A 396 5.17 -3.40 11.75
N PHE A 397 4.58 -2.33 12.28
CA PHE A 397 4.10 -1.20 11.50
C PHE A 397 4.57 0.12 12.10
N GLN A 398 4.79 1.12 11.26
CA GLN A 398 4.90 2.52 11.65
C GLN A 398 3.59 3.21 11.26
N ILE A 399 2.94 3.80 12.25
CA ILE A 399 1.70 4.56 12.05
C ILE A 399 1.97 6.00 12.44
N VAL A 400 1.69 6.92 11.53
CA VAL A 400 1.91 8.35 11.71
C VAL A 400 0.61 9.09 11.46
N GLN A 401 0.20 9.97 12.37
CA GLN A 401 -1.03 10.77 12.22
C GLN A 401 -0.76 12.23 12.61
N ARG A 402 -0.11 12.98 11.71
CA ARG A 402 0.33 14.36 11.96
C ARG A 402 -0.78 15.35 11.69
N LYS A 403 -1.46 15.82 12.75
CA LYS A 403 -2.65 16.67 12.59
C LYS A 403 -2.32 18.02 11.97
N GLN A 404 -1.13 18.55 12.22
CA GLN A 404 -0.75 19.89 11.75
C GLN A 404 -0.66 19.96 10.22
N SER A 405 -0.10 18.93 9.57
CA SER A 405 -0.04 18.83 8.11
C SER A 405 -1.26 18.11 7.52
N GLY A 406 -1.94 17.29 8.32
CA GLY A 406 -2.98 16.37 7.88
C GLY A 406 -2.45 15.13 7.18
N TRP A 407 -1.15 14.84 7.33
CA TRP A 407 -0.50 13.67 6.76
C TRP A 407 -0.72 12.45 7.65
N VAL A 408 -1.20 11.38 7.03
CA VAL A 408 -1.31 10.05 7.65
C VAL A 408 -0.46 9.07 6.86
N ASN A 409 0.30 8.23 7.55
CA ASN A 409 1.07 7.16 6.93
C ASN A 409 0.89 5.85 7.69
N TRP A 410 0.69 4.79 6.93
CA TRP A 410 0.54 3.42 7.39
C TRP A 410 1.58 2.53 6.71
N GLY A 411 2.73 2.33 7.36
CA GLY A 411 3.87 1.60 6.82
C GLY A 411 4.15 0.27 7.54
N SER A 412 4.68 -0.72 6.84
CA SER A 412 5.09 -2.02 7.41
C SER A 412 6.56 -2.08 7.87
N ASN A 413 7.14 -0.92 8.18
CA ASN A 413 8.47 -0.75 8.75
C ASN A 413 8.40 -0.74 10.28
N GLY A 414 9.46 -1.28 10.90
CA GLY A 414 9.74 -1.07 12.32
C GLY A 414 10.62 0.15 12.56
N GLU A 415 11.00 0.35 13.81
CA GLU A 415 11.91 1.43 14.21
C GLU A 415 13.24 1.36 13.43
N ASN A 416 13.77 2.53 13.06
CA ASN A 416 14.95 2.71 12.18
C ASN A 416 14.75 2.12 10.77
N GLU A 417 13.53 2.19 10.24
CA GLU A 417 13.20 1.75 8.88
C GLU A 417 13.45 0.27 8.59
N CYS A 418 13.52 -0.56 9.63
CA CYS A 418 13.77 -1.99 9.47
C CYS A 418 12.55 -2.67 8.82
N PRO A 419 12.69 -3.34 7.66
CA PRO A 419 11.56 -3.94 6.97
C PRO A 419 11.09 -5.23 7.65
N GLU A 420 9.78 -5.44 7.73
CA GLU A 420 9.22 -6.60 8.44
C GLU A 420 8.18 -7.41 7.65
N LEU A 421 7.72 -6.93 6.48
CA LEU A 421 6.75 -7.66 5.65
C LEU A 421 7.47 -8.61 4.69
N PRO A 422 7.20 -9.93 4.69
CA PRO A 422 7.81 -10.85 3.73
C PRO A 422 7.36 -10.53 2.29
N VAL A 423 8.26 -10.61 1.28
CA VAL A 423 7.82 -10.39 -0.11
C VAL A 423 6.92 -11.55 -0.57
N GLY A 424 6.03 -11.23 -1.51
CA GLY A 424 5.11 -12.16 -2.12
C GLY A 424 3.88 -12.47 -1.27
N VAL A 425 3.73 -11.85 -0.09
CA VAL A 425 2.49 -11.95 0.68
C VAL A 425 1.37 -11.13 0.00
N PRO A 426 0.15 -11.68 -0.09
CA PRO A 426 -0.98 -10.88 -0.53
C PRO A 426 -1.34 -9.84 0.54
N ILE A 427 -1.75 -8.67 0.09
CA ILE A 427 -2.31 -7.60 0.92
C ILE A 427 -3.70 -7.31 0.36
N LYS A 428 -4.72 -7.31 1.21
CA LYS A 428 -6.04 -6.78 0.85
C LYS A 428 -6.31 -5.55 1.68
N THR A 429 -6.82 -4.52 1.03
CA THR A 429 -7.08 -3.24 1.65
C THR A 429 -8.51 -2.84 1.37
N ALA A 430 -9.34 -2.77 2.42
CA ALA A 430 -10.72 -2.36 2.35
C ALA A 430 -10.88 -0.92 2.82
N TYR A 431 -11.74 -0.15 2.14
CA TYR A 431 -12.10 1.20 2.55
C TYR A 431 -13.62 1.35 2.54
N GLY A 432 -14.17 1.93 3.61
CA GLY A 432 -15.61 2.15 3.69
C GLY A 432 -16.08 2.57 5.08
N PRO A 433 -17.41 2.61 5.31
CA PRO A 433 -18.01 2.90 6.61
C PRO A 433 -17.99 1.67 7.52
N PHE A 434 -16.77 1.25 7.86
CA PHE A 434 -16.53 0.00 8.58
C PHE A 434 -16.04 0.21 10.01
N THR A 435 -16.11 1.43 10.56
CA THR A 435 -15.54 1.75 11.88
C THR A 435 -16.00 0.80 12.99
N GLN A 436 -17.28 0.42 12.97
CA GLN A 436 -17.88 -0.46 13.98
C GLN A 436 -17.79 -1.95 13.63
N THR A 437 -17.45 -2.29 12.38
CA THR A 437 -17.51 -3.67 11.85
C THR A 437 -16.18 -4.15 11.27
N TRP A 438 -15.09 -3.39 11.47
CA TRP A 438 -13.83 -3.60 10.78
C TRP A 438 -13.22 -4.97 11.03
N GLU A 439 -13.41 -5.56 12.23
CA GLU A 439 -12.92 -6.91 12.54
C GLU A 439 -13.58 -7.95 11.64
N GLY A 440 -14.91 -7.85 11.45
CA GLY A 440 -15.65 -8.74 10.56
C GLY A 440 -15.26 -8.56 9.10
N ILE A 441 -15.01 -7.33 8.65
CA ILE A 441 -14.47 -7.07 7.30
C ILE A 441 -13.06 -7.67 7.16
N ALA A 442 -12.19 -7.50 8.15
CA ALA A 442 -10.85 -8.09 8.14
C ALA A 442 -10.89 -9.63 8.10
N ASP A 443 -11.85 -10.26 8.78
CA ASP A 443 -12.10 -11.70 8.69
C ASP A 443 -12.53 -12.13 7.28
N GLN A 444 -13.42 -11.37 6.64
CA GLN A 444 -13.85 -11.62 5.26
C GLN A 444 -12.69 -11.51 4.27
N LEU A 445 -11.83 -10.48 4.42
CA LEU A 445 -10.63 -10.34 3.60
C LEU A 445 -9.69 -11.55 3.74
N ALA A 446 -9.52 -12.03 4.97
CA ALA A 446 -8.64 -13.15 5.30
C ALA A 446 -9.18 -14.52 4.86
N THR A 447 -10.50 -14.69 4.85
CA THR A 447 -11.15 -15.98 4.67
C THR A 447 -11.84 -16.03 3.31
N PRO A 448 -11.30 -16.75 2.32
CA PRO A 448 -11.94 -16.86 1.02
C PRO A 448 -13.23 -17.68 1.10
N VAL A 449 -14.16 -17.40 0.19
CA VAL A 449 -15.33 -18.27 -0.04
C VAL A 449 -14.90 -19.62 -0.61
N THR A 450 -15.69 -20.65 -0.35
CA THR A 450 -15.50 -21.98 -0.94
C THR A 450 -16.28 -22.09 -2.23
N VAL A 451 -15.65 -22.60 -3.28
CA VAL A 451 -16.26 -22.74 -4.61
C VAL A 451 -16.11 -24.18 -5.09
N THR A 452 -17.23 -24.79 -5.48
CA THR A 452 -17.26 -26.14 -6.05
C THR A 452 -17.98 -26.13 -7.38
N VAL A 453 -17.35 -26.68 -8.42
CA VAL A 453 -17.93 -26.77 -9.76
C VAL A 453 -18.43 -28.18 -10.00
N GLY A 454 -19.73 -28.31 -10.30
CA GLY A 454 -20.42 -29.56 -10.64
C GLY A 454 -20.89 -29.56 -12.09
N GLN A 455 -20.95 -30.76 -12.69
CA GLN A 455 -21.48 -31.01 -14.03
C GLN A 455 -22.96 -31.38 -14.04
#